data_AF-A0A7S0B5V0-F1
#
_entry.id   AF-A0A7S0B5V0-F1
#
_cell.length_a   1.000
_cell.length_b   1.000
_cell.length_c   1.000
_cell.angle_alpha   90.00
_cell.angle_beta   90.00
_cell.angle_gamma   90.00
#
_symmetry.space_group_name_H-M   'P 1'
#
loop_
_entity.id
_entity.type
_entity.pdbx_description
1 polymer ?
#
loop_
_entity_poly.entity_id
_entity_poly.type
_entity_poly.pdbx_seq_one_letter_code
_entity_poly.pdbx_strand_id
1 'polypeptide(L)'
;RRIAGAFVRAAPRSGSRGRTPSPGPAAPATAAAEASEEQRPPGSGGSGRSVPRSAGSATCGSSVVQRSLAFAPPSRSSSSTPGGSRRDFVAENRSAAANSRPRSASLTPKAAEPYARDESNVPLYLQRVKRMVAEEQRLVAERLGLNKSHDDPPPGHRWLPEDERLEILQNLEARKKELDAQHAKLPLNCVTEGQRRRASDLERQLREAETMISQFSRGQILVKL
;
A
#
# COMPACT_ATOMS: atom_id res chain seq x y z
N ARG A 1 -73.51 -36.25 28.97
CA ARG A 1 -73.69 -36.02 27.50
C ARG A 1 -72.29 -35.91 26.91
N ARG A 2 -71.67 -36.95 26.31
CA ARG A 2 -71.63 -37.24 24.84
C ARG A 2 -71.73 -35.94 24.02
N ILE A 3 -70.87 -35.59 23.05
CA ILE A 3 -70.37 -36.30 21.84
C ILE A 3 -69.10 -35.50 21.41
N ALA A 4 -67.89 -36.05 21.27
CA ALA A 4 -67.26 -36.77 20.14
C ALA A 4 -67.13 -36.02 18.78
N GLY A 5 -65.91 -36.10 18.19
CA GLY A 5 -65.57 -35.73 16.81
C GLY A 5 -64.05 -35.46 16.71
N ALA A 6 -63.17 -36.47 16.56
CA ALA A 6 -62.74 -37.14 15.31
C ALA A 6 -62.04 -36.14 14.35
N PHE A 7 -60.87 -36.34 13.73
CA PHE A 7 -60.13 -37.49 13.17
C PHE A 7 -58.83 -36.82 12.57
N VAL A 8 -57.57 -37.28 12.62
CA VAL A 8 -56.91 -38.32 11.78
C VAL A 8 -55.40 -38.03 11.65
N ARG A 9 -54.58 -39.09 11.83
CA ARG A 9 -53.30 -39.54 11.18
C ARG A 9 -52.19 -38.50 10.87
N ALA A 10 -50.88 -38.82 10.77
CA ALA A 10 -50.18 -40.04 10.44
C ALA A 10 -48.66 -39.93 10.79
N ALA A 11 -48.08 -41.07 11.18
CA ALA A 11 -46.75 -41.64 10.87
C ALA A 11 -45.42 -40.82 10.97
N PRO A 12 -44.34 -41.47 11.48
CA PRO A 12 -42.96 -40.98 11.39
C PRO A 12 -42.31 -41.39 10.05
N ARG A 13 -41.43 -40.56 9.49
CA ARG A 13 -40.59 -40.93 8.35
C ARG A 13 -39.12 -40.59 8.57
N SER A 14 -38.34 -41.65 8.51
CA SER A 14 -36.91 -41.74 8.26
C SER A 14 -36.43 -40.87 7.09
N GLY A 15 -35.27 -40.22 7.25
CA GLY A 15 -34.55 -39.52 6.18
C GLY A 15 -33.05 -39.78 6.26
N SER A 16 -32.62 -40.80 5.53
CA SER A 16 -31.23 -41.06 5.14
C SER A 16 -30.75 -40.08 4.06
N ARG A 17 -29.41 -39.95 3.92
CA ARG A 17 -28.59 -39.40 2.80
C ARG A 17 -28.10 -37.95 3.05
N GLY A 18 -26.83 -37.59 2.82
CA GLY A 18 -25.71 -38.35 2.29
C GLY A 18 -24.41 -37.53 2.28
N ARG A 19 -23.29 -38.27 2.17
CA ARG A 19 -22.01 -37.95 1.53
C ARG A 19 -21.68 -36.46 1.30
N THR A 20 -20.76 -35.95 2.11
CA THR A 20 -19.83 -34.87 1.74
C THR A 20 -18.65 -35.45 0.93
N PRO A 21 -18.28 -34.92 -0.24
CA PRO A 21 -17.02 -35.27 -0.87
C PRO A 21 -15.84 -34.57 -0.18
N SER A 22 -14.80 -35.37 0.05
CA SER A 22 -13.45 -35.01 0.46
C SER A 22 -12.79 -34.01 -0.51
N PRO A 23 -12.19 -32.89 -0.04
CA PRO A 23 -11.19 -32.16 -0.82
C PRO A 23 -9.85 -32.92 -0.79
N GLY A 24 -9.32 -33.23 -1.97
CA GLY A 24 -8.04 -33.93 -2.16
C GLY A 24 -6.82 -33.11 -1.71
N PRO A 25 -5.66 -33.78 -1.57
CA PRO A 25 -4.49 -33.24 -0.89
C PRO A 25 -3.69 -32.24 -1.73
N ALA A 26 -3.19 -31.24 -1.01
CA ALA A 26 -2.19 -30.27 -1.44
C ALA A 26 -0.88 -30.95 -1.87
N ALA A 27 -0.26 -30.38 -2.90
CA ALA A 27 1.13 -30.59 -3.25
C ALA A 27 1.85 -29.22 -3.34
N PRO A 28 3.18 -29.19 -3.16
CA PRO A 28 3.85 -28.16 -2.36
C PRO A 28 4.39 -26.97 -3.16
N ALA A 29 4.31 -25.79 -2.56
CA ALA A 29 5.05 -24.61 -3.00
C ALA A 29 6.51 -24.73 -2.56
N THR A 30 7.40 -24.86 -3.54
CA THR A 30 8.85 -24.73 -3.39
C THR A 30 9.26 -23.26 -3.32
N ALA A 31 9.94 -22.93 -2.23
CA ALA A 31 11.23 -22.24 -2.16
C ALA A 31 11.43 -20.86 -2.83
N ALA A 32 11.86 -19.94 -1.97
CA ALA A 32 13.05 -19.11 -2.12
C ALA A 32 13.08 -18.04 -3.23
N ALA A 33 13.03 -16.78 -2.79
CA ALA A 33 13.65 -15.65 -3.48
C ALA A 33 14.42 -14.79 -2.46
N GLU A 34 15.66 -15.22 -2.17
CA GLU A 34 16.78 -14.33 -1.82
C GLU A 34 17.26 -13.74 -3.16
N ALA A 35 17.15 -12.43 -3.41
CA ALA A 35 18.06 -11.36 -2.99
C ALA A 35 19.48 -11.51 -3.60
N SER A 36 19.66 -10.88 -4.76
CA SER A 36 20.92 -10.45 -5.39
C SER A 36 20.51 -9.49 -6.51
N GLU A 37 21.17 -8.40 -6.90
CA GLU A 37 22.35 -7.66 -6.46
C GLU A 37 22.42 -6.54 -7.53
N GLU A 38 21.72 -5.42 -7.34
CA GLU A 38 21.57 -4.40 -8.39
C GLU A 38 22.80 -3.48 -8.44
N GLN A 39 23.61 -3.68 -9.49
CA GLN A 39 24.75 -2.84 -9.82
C GLN A 39 24.30 -1.50 -10.44
N ARG A 40 24.79 -0.44 -9.81
CA ARG A 40 24.61 0.99 -10.13
C ARG A 40 25.22 1.39 -11.49
N PRO A 41 24.63 2.38 -12.19
CA PRO A 41 25.38 3.23 -13.11
C PRO A 41 25.86 4.55 -12.45
N PRO A 42 26.97 5.14 -12.92
CA PRO A 42 27.62 6.30 -12.29
C PRO A 42 27.09 7.66 -12.76
N GLY A 43 26.95 8.57 -11.80
CA GLY A 43 27.54 9.91 -11.77
C GLY A 43 27.31 10.89 -12.93
N SER A 44 26.47 11.91 -12.69
CA SER A 44 26.66 13.25 -13.24
C SER A 44 26.36 14.29 -12.16
N GLY A 45 27.42 14.98 -11.69
CA GLY A 45 27.32 16.13 -10.81
C GLY A 45 26.69 17.32 -11.55
N GLY A 46 26.24 18.40 -10.91
CA GLY A 46 26.35 18.85 -9.55
C GLY A 46 25.98 20.33 -9.62
N SER A 47 24.91 20.75 -8.95
CA SER A 47 24.59 22.17 -8.82
C SER A 47 24.00 22.40 -7.44
N GLY A 48 24.83 22.95 -6.57
CA GLY A 48 24.51 23.21 -5.18
C GLY A 48 23.44 24.28 -5.02
N ARG A 49 22.42 23.97 -4.21
CA ARG A 49 21.60 24.96 -3.50
C ARG A 49 21.41 24.46 -2.07
N SER A 50 22.14 25.08 -1.16
CA SER A 50 22.01 24.94 0.28
C SER A 50 20.71 25.61 0.76
N VAL A 51 19.84 24.84 1.39
CA VAL A 51 18.72 25.34 2.21
C VAL A 51 18.93 24.81 3.63
N PRO A 52 19.05 25.65 4.67
CA PRO A 52 19.10 25.16 6.03
C PRO A 52 17.71 24.77 6.53
N ARG A 53 17.66 23.58 7.13
CA ARG A 53 16.54 23.02 7.87
C ARG A 53 16.23 23.86 9.11
N SER A 54 14.93 23.99 9.34
CA SER A 54 14.30 24.40 10.58
C SER A 54 14.70 23.50 11.76
N ALA A 55 15.41 24.07 12.72
CA ALA A 55 15.47 23.54 14.08
C ALA A 55 14.25 24.04 14.84
N GLY A 56 13.43 23.11 15.34
CA GLY A 56 12.45 23.41 16.36
C GLY A 56 13.15 23.76 17.67
N SER A 57 12.57 24.67 18.43
CA SER A 57 12.69 24.66 19.89
C SER A 57 11.49 25.41 20.47
N ALA A 58 10.68 24.66 21.20
CA ALA A 58 9.69 25.20 22.09
C ALA A 58 10.38 26.01 23.21
N THR A 59 9.87 27.20 23.50
CA THR A 59 10.02 27.80 24.83
C THR A 59 8.78 28.62 25.16
N CYS A 60 8.14 28.16 26.22
CA CYS A 60 7.15 28.83 27.05
C CYS A 60 7.58 30.23 27.47
N GLY A 61 6.58 31.08 27.70
CA GLY A 61 6.74 32.50 27.94
C GLY A 61 7.48 32.90 29.22
N SER A 62 7.84 34.17 29.25
CA SER A 62 7.85 35.03 30.44
C SER A 62 8.17 36.44 29.99
N SER A 63 7.14 37.27 29.81
CA SER A 63 7.31 38.72 29.75
C SER A 63 7.59 39.21 31.17
N VAL A 64 8.85 39.17 31.56
CA VAL A 64 9.36 39.85 32.75
C VAL A 64 9.34 41.35 32.47
N VAL A 65 8.42 42.04 33.13
CA VAL A 65 8.36 43.49 33.20
C VAL A 65 9.60 43.97 33.97
N GLN A 66 10.43 44.78 33.32
CA GLN A 66 11.49 45.53 33.98
C GLN A 66 10.86 46.48 35.01
N ARG A 67 11.24 46.29 36.28
CA ARG A 67 10.90 47.13 37.42
C ARG A 67 12.13 47.93 37.80
N SER A 68 12.09 49.25 37.63
CA SER A 68 12.83 50.19 38.48
C SER A 68 12.39 51.63 38.21
N LEU A 69 11.45 52.13 39.01
CA LEU A 69 11.55 53.46 39.59
C LEU A 69 10.95 53.40 40.99
N ALA A 70 11.72 53.89 41.95
CA ALA A 70 11.41 53.94 43.35
C ALA A 70 10.15 54.78 43.59
N PHE A 71 9.20 54.24 44.34
CA PHE A 71 8.16 55.02 44.98
C PHE A 71 8.02 54.52 46.41
N ALA A 72 8.33 55.41 47.36
CA ALA A 72 8.15 55.19 48.78
C ALA A 72 6.67 54.90 49.10
N PRO A 73 6.37 54.08 50.13
CA PRO A 73 4.99 53.90 50.57
C PRO A 73 4.47 55.23 51.13
N PRO A 74 3.35 55.79 50.63
CA PRO A 74 2.76 56.96 51.26
C PRO A 74 2.27 56.58 52.66
N SER A 75 2.62 57.44 53.61
CA SER A 75 2.20 57.39 55.01
C SER A 75 0.69 57.18 55.14
N ARG A 76 0.30 56.30 56.07
CA ARG A 76 -1.08 56.14 56.55
C ARG A 76 -1.67 57.48 56.96
N SER A 77 -2.49 58.07 56.09
CA SER A 77 -3.49 59.06 56.46
C SER A 77 -4.75 58.30 56.87
N SER A 78 -5.01 58.31 58.17
CA SER A 78 -6.31 58.00 58.76
C SER A 78 -7.33 59.01 58.28
N SER A 79 -8.04 58.70 57.19
CA SER A 79 -9.28 59.40 56.82
C SER A 79 -10.48 58.58 57.25
N SER A 80 -10.89 58.80 58.50
CA SER A 80 -12.29 58.63 58.86
C SER A 80 -13.11 59.72 58.15
N THR A 81 -14.22 59.31 57.49
CA THR A 81 -15.55 59.97 57.40
C THR A 81 -16.19 59.76 56.00
N PRO A 82 -17.48 60.05 55.79
CA PRO A 82 -18.66 59.40 56.38
C PRO A 82 -19.66 58.99 55.27
N GLY A 83 -20.18 57.77 55.28
CA GLY A 83 -21.10 57.30 54.23
C GLY A 83 -21.45 55.84 54.40
N GLY A 84 -22.32 55.57 55.35
CA GLY A 84 -22.71 54.23 55.78
C GLY A 84 -23.44 53.44 54.69
N SER A 85 -22.67 52.70 53.91
CA SER A 85 -23.02 51.32 53.59
C SER A 85 -22.05 50.46 54.38
N ARG A 86 -22.48 49.99 55.56
CA ARG A 86 -21.76 49.01 56.39
C ARG A 86 -21.68 47.70 55.61
N ARG A 87 -20.78 47.63 54.63
CA ARG A 87 -20.50 46.41 53.88
C ARG A 87 -19.76 45.49 54.82
N ASP A 88 -20.43 44.43 55.22
CA ASP A 88 -19.82 43.39 56.03
C ASP A 88 -18.92 42.56 55.12
N PHE A 89 -17.65 42.98 55.00
CA PHE A 89 -16.64 42.32 54.16
C PHE A 89 -16.47 40.84 54.48
N VAL A 90 -16.81 40.42 55.71
CA VAL A 90 -16.81 39.02 56.14
C VAL A 90 -17.98 38.26 55.52
N ALA A 91 -19.17 38.85 55.49
CA ALA A 91 -20.34 38.23 54.86
C ALA A 91 -20.18 38.18 53.34
N GLU A 92 -19.65 39.24 52.75
CA GLU A 92 -19.37 39.33 51.32
C GLU A 92 -18.29 38.33 50.87
N ASN A 93 -17.19 38.18 51.61
CA ASN A 93 -16.22 37.13 51.31
C ASN A 93 -16.78 35.72 51.51
N ARG A 94 -17.62 35.51 52.54
CA ARG A 94 -18.23 34.20 52.79
C ARG A 94 -19.14 33.79 51.62
N SER A 95 -19.95 34.72 51.10
CA SER A 95 -20.79 34.46 49.93
C SER A 95 -19.97 34.39 48.64
N ALA A 96 -18.95 35.23 48.47
CA ALA A 96 -18.07 35.18 47.31
C ALA A 96 -17.30 33.86 47.23
N ALA A 97 -16.79 33.33 48.35
CA ALA A 97 -16.12 32.04 48.40
C ALA A 97 -17.10 30.88 48.15
N ALA A 98 -18.30 30.93 48.72
CA ALA A 98 -19.33 29.91 48.50
C ALA A 98 -19.83 29.89 47.04
N ASN A 99 -19.92 31.05 46.40
CA ASN A 99 -20.35 31.20 45.01
C ASN A 99 -19.21 31.05 44.00
N SER A 100 -17.94 31.15 44.44
CA SER A 100 -16.79 30.90 43.59
C SER A 100 -16.67 29.41 43.29
N ARG A 101 -16.95 29.02 42.04
CA ARG A 101 -16.67 27.66 41.58
C ARG A 101 -15.19 27.50 41.28
N PRO A 102 -14.55 26.38 41.69
CA PRO A 102 -13.17 26.11 41.30
C PRO A 102 -13.08 26.04 39.78
N ARG A 103 -12.05 26.68 39.21
CA ARG A 103 -11.82 26.77 37.74
C ARG A 103 -11.71 25.40 37.06
N SER A 104 -11.47 24.33 37.81
CA SER A 104 -11.45 22.94 37.34
C SER A 104 -12.84 22.34 37.08
N ALA A 105 -13.91 22.87 37.68
CA ALA A 105 -15.28 22.36 37.50
C ALA A 105 -15.96 22.83 36.20
N SER A 106 -15.46 23.90 35.57
CA SER A 106 -15.92 24.37 34.26
C SER A 106 -15.13 23.76 33.09
N LEU A 107 -14.10 22.97 33.38
CA LEU A 107 -13.42 22.12 32.41
C LEU A 107 -14.05 20.72 32.47
N THR A 108 -15.35 20.62 32.21
CA THR A 108 -15.82 19.39 31.54
C THR A 108 -15.00 19.34 30.25
N PRO A 109 -14.19 18.30 29.97
CA PRO A 109 -13.62 18.17 28.64
C PRO A 109 -14.85 18.12 27.73
N LYS A 110 -15.09 19.20 26.98
CA LYS A 110 -16.06 19.20 25.90
C LYS A 110 -15.63 18.02 25.07
N ALA A 111 -16.36 16.91 25.17
CA ALA A 111 -15.97 15.62 24.65
C ALA A 111 -15.55 15.86 23.21
N ALA A 112 -14.24 15.91 22.98
CA ALA A 112 -13.70 16.12 21.67
C ALA A 112 -13.93 14.78 21.01
N GLU A 113 -15.12 14.63 20.41
CA GLU A 113 -15.44 13.46 19.61
C GLU A 113 -14.28 13.29 18.64
N PRO A 114 -13.49 12.21 18.77
CA PRO A 114 -12.16 12.18 18.20
C PRO A 114 -12.18 12.30 16.67
N TYR A 115 -13.29 11.91 16.03
CA TYR A 115 -13.54 12.06 14.60
C TYR A 115 -15.04 12.14 14.30
N ALA A 116 -15.43 12.91 13.28
CA ALA A 116 -16.78 12.89 12.75
C ALA A 116 -17.11 11.51 12.16
N ARG A 117 -18.33 11.03 12.41
CA ARG A 117 -18.80 9.68 12.05
C ARG A 117 -20.07 9.75 11.20
N ASP A 118 -20.28 8.72 10.41
CA ASP A 118 -21.48 8.53 9.60
C ASP A 118 -22.66 7.96 10.41
N GLU A 119 -23.83 7.84 9.76
CA GLU A 119 -25.03 7.19 10.28
C GLU A 119 -24.79 5.75 10.77
N SER A 120 -23.78 5.10 10.20
CA SER A 120 -23.32 3.76 10.57
C SER A 120 -22.24 3.74 11.66
N ASN A 121 -21.99 4.88 12.33
CA ASN A 121 -20.97 5.06 13.38
C ASN A 121 -19.53 4.77 12.88
N VAL A 122 -19.29 4.93 11.59
CA VAL A 122 -17.96 4.78 10.98
C VAL A 122 -17.28 6.14 10.90
N PRO A 123 -16.02 6.29 11.34
CA PRO A 123 -15.27 7.53 11.16
C PRO A 123 -15.08 7.92 9.69
N LEU A 124 -15.36 9.18 9.36
CA LEU A 124 -15.27 9.72 7.99
C LEU A 124 -13.88 9.57 7.34
N TYR A 125 -12.82 9.57 8.15
CA TYR A 125 -11.46 9.41 7.63
C TYR A 125 -11.26 8.04 6.97
N LEU A 126 -11.93 6.99 7.46
CA LEU A 126 -11.84 5.65 6.86
C LEU A 126 -12.50 5.61 5.49
N GLN A 127 -13.61 6.33 5.29
CA GLN A 127 -14.22 6.46 3.97
C GLN A 127 -13.29 7.20 3.00
N ARG A 128 -12.65 8.28 3.47
CA ARG A 128 -11.66 9.03 2.68
C ARG A 128 -10.48 8.14 2.28
N VAL A 129 -9.95 7.34 3.21
CA VAL A 129 -8.86 6.39 2.95
C VAL A 129 -9.28 5.33 1.94
N LYS A 130 -10.48 4.73 2.09
CA LYS A 130 -11.00 3.75 1.12
C LYS A 130 -11.08 4.33 -0.29
N ARG A 131 -11.57 5.57 -0.43
CA ARG A 131 -11.63 6.26 -1.72
C ARG A 131 -10.24 6.49 -2.31
N MET A 132 -9.29 6.98 -1.51
CA MET A 132 -7.91 7.18 -1.97
C MET A 132 -7.26 5.87 -2.41
N VAL A 133 -7.40 4.81 -1.61
CA VAL A 133 -6.87 3.48 -1.95
C VAL A 133 -7.51 2.95 -3.23
N ALA A 134 -8.82 3.12 -3.42
CA ALA A 134 -9.50 2.70 -4.64
C ALA A 134 -9.03 3.49 -5.88
N GLU A 135 -8.80 4.80 -5.74
CA GLU A 135 -8.24 5.64 -6.80
C GLU A 135 -6.80 5.22 -7.15
N GLU A 136 -5.96 5.00 -6.15
CA GLU A 136 -4.59 4.50 -6.33
C GLU A 136 -4.57 3.12 -7.01
N GLN A 137 -5.39 2.19 -6.53
CA GLN A 137 -5.53 0.86 -7.14
C GLN A 137 -5.96 0.95 -8.61
N ARG A 138 -6.89 1.84 -8.93
CA ARG A 138 -7.32 2.06 -10.32
C ARG A 138 -6.16 2.59 -11.18
N LEU A 139 -5.42 3.59 -10.71
CA LEU A 139 -4.28 4.15 -11.43
C LEU A 139 -3.17 3.10 -11.63
N VAL A 140 -2.91 2.27 -10.61
CA VAL A 140 -1.96 1.16 -10.69
C VAL A 140 -2.43 0.12 -11.71
N ALA A 141 -3.70 -0.27 -11.70
CA ALA A 141 -4.26 -1.21 -12.66
C ALA A 141 -4.24 -0.68 -14.11
N GLU A 142 -4.49 0.61 -14.31
CA GLU A 142 -4.38 1.26 -15.62
C GLU A 142 -2.93 1.30 -16.12
N ARG A 143 -1.97 1.63 -15.24
CA ARG A 143 -0.52 1.63 -15.58
C ARG A 143 0.02 0.23 -15.88
N LEU A 144 -0.42 -0.78 -15.13
CA LEU A 144 -0.02 -2.17 -15.32
C LEU A 144 -0.80 -2.84 -16.47
N GLY A 145 -1.81 -2.19 -17.05
CA GLY A 145 -2.61 -2.73 -18.14
C GLY A 145 -3.49 -3.92 -17.76
N LEU A 146 -3.67 -4.19 -16.46
CA LEU A 146 -4.40 -5.36 -15.96
C LEU A 146 -5.89 -5.36 -16.33
N ASN A 147 -6.50 -4.18 -16.51
CA ASN A 147 -7.90 -4.02 -16.89
C ASN A 147 -8.13 -4.00 -18.40
N LYS A 148 -7.07 -4.02 -19.20
CA LYS A 148 -7.22 -4.13 -20.65
C LYS A 148 -7.35 -5.62 -20.94
N SER A 149 -8.57 -6.06 -21.21
CA SER A 149 -8.85 -7.33 -21.89
C SER A 149 -8.23 -7.26 -23.29
N HIS A 150 -6.91 -7.42 -23.37
CA HIS A 150 -6.10 -7.43 -24.58
C HIS A 150 -6.13 -8.82 -25.23
N ASP A 151 -7.30 -9.45 -25.33
CA ASP A 151 -7.42 -10.75 -25.99
C ASP A 151 -7.40 -10.60 -27.52
N ASP A 152 -7.78 -9.43 -28.03
CA ASP A 152 -7.74 -9.16 -29.46
C ASP A 152 -6.35 -8.67 -29.90
N PRO A 153 -5.74 -9.34 -30.90
CA PRO A 153 -4.46 -8.90 -31.45
C PRO A 153 -4.63 -7.54 -32.14
N PRO A 154 -3.63 -6.64 -32.06
CA PRO A 154 -3.72 -5.35 -32.73
C PRO A 154 -3.88 -5.50 -34.25
N PRO A 155 -4.45 -4.50 -34.96
CA PRO A 155 -4.68 -4.57 -36.39
C PRO A 155 -3.42 -4.95 -37.19
N GLY A 156 -3.57 -5.82 -38.19
CA GLY A 156 -2.45 -6.34 -38.98
C GLY A 156 -1.56 -7.36 -38.25
N HIS A 157 -2.00 -7.84 -37.09
CA HIS A 157 -1.33 -8.92 -36.38
C HIS A 157 -2.32 -10.03 -36.02
N ARG A 158 -1.79 -11.24 -35.85
CA ARG A 158 -2.52 -12.41 -35.36
C ARG A 158 -1.74 -13.10 -34.25
N TRP A 159 -2.46 -13.75 -33.34
CA TRP A 159 -1.86 -14.70 -32.42
C TRP A 159 -1.38 -15.93 -33.19
N LEU A 160 -0.18 -16.40 -32.88
CA LEU A 160 0.33 -17.65 -33.42
C LEU A 160 -0.36 -18.82 -32.70
N PRO A 161 -1.05 -19.72 -33.42
CA PRO A 161 -1.68 -20.88 -32.79
C PRO A 161 -0.63 -21.82 -32.22
N GLU A 162 -1.02 -22.58 -31.19
CA GLU A 162 -0.12 -23.46 -30.45
C GLU A 162 0.53 -24.52 -31.35
N ASP A 163 -0.20 -25.08 -32.31
CA ASP A 163 0.32 -26.10 -33.22
C ASP A 163 1.46 -25.54 -34.10
N GLU A 164 1.26 -24.38 -34.74
CA GLU A 164 2.30 -23.70 -35.53
C GLU A 164 3.51 -23.33 -34.65
N ARG A 165 3.26 -22.90 -33.41
CA ARG A 165 4.32 -22.57 -32.45
C ARG A 165 5.19 -23.78 -32.10
N LEU A 166 4.56 -24.93 -31.82
CA LEU A 166 5.27 -26.16 -31.50
C LEU A 166 6.09 -26.67 -32.68
N GLU A 167 5.56 -26.58 -33.90
CA GLU A 167 6.32 -26.94 -35.11
C GLU A 167 7.57 -26.06 -35.27
N ILE A 168 7.43 -24.74 -35.13
CA ILE A 168 8.57 -23.81 -35.19
C ILE A 168 9.58 -24.14 -34.10
N LEU A 169 9.13 -24.41 -32.87
CA LEU A 169 9.99 -24.73 -31.74
C LEU A 169 10.79 -26.02 -32.01
N GLN A 170 10.14 -27.07 -32.51
CA GLN A 170 10.82 -28.33 -32.88
C GLN A 170 11.89 -28.09 -33.96
N ASN A 171 11.57 -27.29 -34.98
CA ASN A 171 12.52 -26.94 -36.05
C ASN A 171 13.72 -26.14 -35.51
N LEU A 172 13.48 -25.19 -34.60
CA LEU A 172 14.54 -24.40 -33.96
C LEU A 172 15.43 -25.27 -33.06
N GLU A 173 14.86 -26.20 -32.30
CA GLU A 173 15.63 -27.13 -31.47
C GLU A 173 16.47 -28.08 -32.31
N ALA A 174 15.93 -28.60 -33.41
CA ALA A 174 16.68 -29.43 -34.35
C ALA A 174 17.85 -28.65 -34.97
N ARG A 175 17.61 -27.40 -35.39
CA ARG A 175 18.66 -26.51 -35.91
C ARG A 175 19.72 -26.21 -34.86
N LYS A 176 19.33 -25.94 -33.61
CA LYS A 176 20.28 -25.72 -32.50
C LYS A 176 21.19 -26.94 -32.33
N LYS A 177 20.61 -28.15 -32.26
CA LYS A 177 21.38 -29.40 -32.11
C LYS A 177 22.39 -29.60 -33.25
N GLU A 178 22.00 -29.29 -34.48
CA GLU A 178 22.91 -29.35 -35.63
C GLU A 178 24.05 -28.33 -35.51
N LEU A 179 23.75 -27.09 -35.12
CA LEU A 179 24.77 -26.05 -34.90
C LEU A 179 25.72 -26.41 -33.74
N ASP A 180 25.20 -26.96 -32.65
CA ASP A 180 26.00 -27.47 -31.53
C ASP A 180 26.95 -28.59 -31.99
N ALA A 181 26.45 -29.52 -32.82
CA ALA A 181 27.28 -30.58 -33.38
C ALA A 181 28.37 -30.05 -34.34
N GLN A 182 28.09 -28.97 -35.08
CA GLN A 182 29.08 -28.30 -35.93
C GLN A 182 30.11 -27.52 -35.11
N HIS A 183 29.65 -26.83 -34.06
CA HIS A 183 30.51 -26.10 -33.14
C HIS A 183 31.45 -27.05 -32.38
N ALA A 184 30.96 -28.21 -31.93
CA ALA A 184 31.75 -29.23 -31.26
C ALA A 184 32.85 -29.85 -32.14
N LYS A 185 32.72 -29.78 -33.47
CA LYS A 185 33.73 -30.24 -34.44
C LYS A 185 34.85 -29.22 -34.66
N LEU A 186 34.73 -28.00 -34.14
CA LEU A 186 35.79 -27.00 -34.25
C LEU A 186 37.02 -27.41 -33.44
N PRO A 187 38.24 -27.08 -33.93
CA PRO A 187 39.44 -27.30 -33.14
C PRO A 187 39.44 -26.39 -31.90
N LEU A 188 40.02 -26.87 -30.80
CA LEU A 188 40.13 -26.11 -29.55
C LEU A 188 40.88 -24.77 -29.75
N ASN A 189 41.84 -24.74 -30.68
CA ASN A 189 42.65 -23.55 -30.99
C ASN A 189 42.40 -23.09 -32.43
N CYS A 190 41.74 -21.93 -32.59
CA CYS A 190 41.51 -21.29 -33.89
C CYS A 190 42.67 -20.36 -34.26
N VAL A 191 43.71 -20.92 -34.88
CA VAL A 191 44.95 -20.18 -35.24
C VAL A 191 44.72 -19.28 -36.46
N THR A 192 43.99 -19.78 -37.46
CA THR A 192 43.77 -19.05 -38.72
C THR A 192 42.54 -18.13 -38.65
N GLU A 193 42.57 -17.02 -39.40
CA GLU A 193 41.41 -16.10 -39.49
C GLU A 193 40.15 -16.79 -40.01
N GLY A 194 40.29 -17.72 -40.95
CA GLY A 194 39.15 -18.47 -41.49
C GLY A 194 38.46 -19.34 -40.43
N GLN A 195 39.23 -19.98 -39.55
CA GLN A 195 38.69 -20.74 -38.41
C GLN A 195 37.98 -19.82 -37.41
N ARG A 196 38.57 -18.66 -37.09
CA ARG A 196 37.96 -17.66 -36.20
C ARG A 196 36.62 -17.15 -36.74
N ARG A 197 36.56 -16.83 -38.03
CA ARG A 197 35.31 -16.39 -38.68
C ARG A 197 34.24 -17.46 -38.61
N ARG A 198 34.58 -18.71 -38.96
CA ARG A 198 33.65 -19.84 -38.88
C ARG A 198 33.13 -20.07 -37.46
N ALA A 199 34.00 -19.99 -36.45
CA ALA A 199 33.60 -20.10 -35.04
C ALA A 199 32.63 -18.98 -34.65
N SER A 200 32.97 -17.72 -34.96
CA SER A 200 32.12 -16.55 -34.68
C SER A 200 30.76 -16.63 -35.41
N ASP A 201 30.73 -17.09 -36.66
CA ASP A 201 29.48 -17.28 -37.41
C ASP A 201 28.60 -18.37 -36.78
N LEU A 202 29.19 -19.49 -36.33
CA LEU A 202 28.46 -20.55 -35.63
C LEU A 202 27.92 -20.06 -34.28
N GLU A 203 28.74 -19.35 -33.49
CA GLU A 203 28.29 -18.75 -32.22
C GLU A 203 27.15 -17.74 -32.44
N ARG A 204 27.24 -16.90 -33.47
CA ARG A 204 26.18 -15.93 -33.80
C ARG A 204 24.86 -16.65 -34.10
N GLN A 205 24.92 -17.69 -34.93
CA GLN A 205 23.75 -18.49 -35.28
C GLN A 205 23.19 -19.25 -34.07
N LEU A 206 24.05 -19.74 -33.18
CA LEU A 206 23.63 -20.40 -31.94
C LEU A 206 22.84 -19.43 -31.06
N ARG A 207 23.37 -18.22 -30.83
CA ARG A 207 22.71 -17.18 -30.04
C ARG A 207 21.38 -16.76 -30.65
N GLU A 208 21.31 -16.66 -31.98
CA GLU A 208 20.07 -16.38 -32.70
C GLU A 208 19.03 -17.48 -32.47
N ALA A 209 19.40 -18.75 -32.62
CA ALA A 209 18.51 -19.88 -32.38
C ALA A 209 18.02 -19.92 -30.92
N GLU A 210 18.90 -19.70 -29.94
CA GLU A 210 18.54 -19.63 -28.52
C GLU A 210 17.60 -18.47 -28.21
N THR A 211 17.84 -17.31 -28.81
CA THR A 211 16.97 -16.14 -28.66
C THR A 211 15.58 -16.43 -29.23
N MET A 212 15.49 -17.06 -30.40
CA MET A 212 14.21 -17.46 -30.98
C MET A 212 13.51 -18.49 -30.10
N ILE A 213 14.18 -19.54 -29.63
CA ILE A 213 13.59 -20.53 -28.71
C ILE A 213 13.07 -19.85 -27.42
N SER A 214 13.82 -18.89 -26.87
CA SER A 214 13.38 -18.12 -25.70
C SER A 214 12.14 -17.27 -25.97
N GLN A 215 11.95 -16.77 -27.20
CA GLN A 215 10.73 -16.06 -27.60
C GLN A 215 9.57 -17.03 -27.79
N PHE A 216 9.81 -18.15 -28.50
CA PHE A 216 8.77 -19.12 -28.84
C PHE A 216 8.28 -19.96 -27.66
N SER A 217 9.08 -20.08 -26.59
CA SER A 217 8.69 -20.78 -25.36
C SER A 217 7.71 -20.01 -24.46
N ARG A 218 7.52 -18.70 -24.66
CA ARG A 218 6.69 -17.83 -23.78
C ARG A 218 5.18 -18.02 -23.93
N GLY A 219 4.71 -18.88 -24.83
CA GLY A 219 3.28 -19.17 -25.03
C GLY A 219 2.63 -18.24 -26.07
N GLN A 220 2.23 -17.04 -25.65
CA GLN A 220 1.50 -16.11 -26.51
C GLN A 220 2.42 -15.24 -27.35
N ILE A 221 2.37 -15.41 -28.67
CA ILE A 221 3.24 -14.71 -29.62
C ILE A 221 2.39 -14.07 -30.69
N LEU A 222 2.73 -12.82 -30.99
CA LEU A 222 2.05 -12.03 -31.98
C LEU A 222 2.85 -12.03 -33.28
N VAL A 223 2.21 -12.38 -34.39
CA VAL A 223 2.81 -12.41 -35.73
C VAL A 223 2.15 -11.36 -36.59
N LYS A 224 2.96 -10.57 -37.28
CA LYS A 224 2.49 -9.61 -38.27
C LYS A 224 2.01 -10.33 -39.52
N LEU A 225 0.82 -9.98 -40.00
CA LEU A 225 0.22 -10.47 -41.25
C LEU A 225 0.84 -9.79 -42.48
#